data_AF-A0ABD4HRR3-F1
#
_entry.id   AF-A0ABD4HRR3-F1
#
_cell.length_a   1.000
_cell.length_b   1.000
_cell.length_c   1.000
_cell.angle_alpha   90.00
_cell.angle_beta   90.00
_cell.angle_gamma   90.00
#
_symmetry.space_group_name_H-M   'P 1'
#
loop_
_entity.id
_entity.type
_entity.pdbx_description
1 polymer ?
#
loop_
_entity_poly.entity_id
_entity_poly.type
_entity_poly.pdbx_seq_one_letter_code
_entity_poly.pdbx_strand_id
1 'polypeptide(L)'
;MKAIIVGAGGFGKEIAFLLQSISRYELIGFVDDSLKMQNQELLGKPVLGTIDSLIELEEETVIFLGIASPDIKEKIYQKINKNNKLIFPNLVAPSALVGINVQLGIGNILM
;
A
#
# COMPACT_ATOMS: atom_id res chain seq x y z
N MET A 1 4.29 -6.88 10.59
CA MET A 1 3.10 -6.00 10.72
C MET A 1 2.16 -6.30 9.56
N LYS A 2 0.83 -6.29 9.78
CA LYS A 2 -0.15 -6.49 8.69
C LYS A 2 -0.07 -5.32 7.71
N ALA A 3 -0.07 -5.63 6.42
CA ALA A 3 0.01 -4.64 5.36
C ALA A 3 -1.08 -4.84 4.30
N ILE A 4 -1.66 -3.73 3.84
CA ILE A 4 -2.60 -3.68 2.72
C ILE A 4 -2.01 -2.79 1.63
N ILE A 5 -2.18 -3.19 0.38
CA ILE A 5 -1.84 -2.36 -0.79
C ILE A 5 -3.13 -1.75 -1.35
N VAL A 6 -3.15 -0.42 -1.49
CA VAL A 6 -4.23 0.29 -2.17
C VAL A 6 -3.93 0.35 -3.67
N GLY A 7 -4.81 -0.22 -4.48
CA GLY A 7 -4.63 -0.38 -5.92
C GLY A 7 -4.13 -1.78 -6.27
N ALA A 8 -4.98 -2.54 -6.95
CA ALA A 8 -4.75 -3.92 -7.36
C ALA A 8 -4.24 -4.02 -8.83
N GLY A 9 -3.78 -2.89 -9.37
CA GLY A 9 -3.19 -2.75 -10.71
C GLY A 9 -1.72 -3.18 -10.79
N GLY A 10 -1.06 -2.82 -11.90
CA GLY A 10 0.35 -3.21 -12.16
C GLY A 10 1.32 -2.77 -11.06
N PHE A 11 1.28 -1.48 -10.69
CA PHE A 11 2.18 -0.95 -9.66
C PHE A 11 1.93 -1.58 -8.27
N GLY A 12 0.68 -1.84 -7.90
CA GLY A 12 0.36 -2.57 -6.66
C GLY A 12 0.93 -3.99 -6.65
N LYS A 13 0.93 -4.69 -7.79
CA LYS A 13 1.56 -6.02 -7.91
C LYS A 13 3.09 -5.96 -7.77
N GLU A 14 3.73 -4.91 -8.28
CA GLU A 14 5.17 -4.68 -8.09
C GLU A 14 5.52 -4.44 -6.62
N ILE A 15 4.71 -3.64 -5.91
CA ILE A 15 4.86 -3.47 -4.45
C ILE A 15 4.72 -4.82 -3.73
N ALA A 16 3.71 -5.62 -4.09
CA ALA A 16 3.51 -6.93 -3.48
C ALA A 16 4.70 -7.87 -3.72
N PHE A 17 5.31 -7.82 -4.91
CA PHE A 17 6.55 -8.55 -5.20
C PHE A 17 7.72 -8.04 -4.34
N LEU A 18 7.89 -6.72 -4.22
CA LEU A 18 8.93 -6.13 -3.37
C LEU A 18 8.79 -6.54 -1.90
N LEU A 19 7.55 -6.60 -1.38
CA LEU A 19 7.28 -7.05 -0.01
C LEU A 19 7.76 -8.48 0.26
N GLN A 20 7.86 -9.36 -0.75
CA GLN A 20 8.43 -10.69 -0.57
C GLN A 20 9.92 -10.66 -0.19
N SER A 21 10.65 -9.60 -0.58
CA SER A 21 12.04 -9.39 -0.21
C SER A 21 12.23 -8.70 1.15
N ILE A 22 11.14 -8.25 1.78
CA ILE A 22 11.16 -7.48 3.04
C ILE A 22 10.25 -8.15 4.07
N SER A 23 10.83 -9.00 4.92
CA SER A 23 10.11 -9.81 5.92
C SER A 23 9.38 -9.04 7.04
N ARG A 24 9.50 -7.71 7.07
CA ARG A 24 8.86 -6.86 8.10
C ARG A 24 7.34 -6.77 7.94
N TYR A 25 6.84 -6.90 6.71
CA TYR A 25 5.44 -6.67 6.38
C TYR A 25 4.79 -7.95 5.89
N GLU A 26 3.67 -8.31 6.51
CA GLU A 26 2.83 -9.42 6.07
C GLU A 26 1.70 -8.83 5.22
N LEU A 27 1.79 -9.02 3.89
CA LEU A 27 0.72 -8.62 2.99
C LEU A 27 -0.52 -9.47 3.28
N ILE A 28 -1.61 -8.84 3.72
CA ILE A 28 -2.89 -9.52 3.97
C ILE A 28 -3.84 -9.42 2.77
N GLY A 29 -3.66 -8.43 1.89
CA GLY A 29 -4.50 -8.26 0.71
C GLY A 29 -4.35 -6.90 0.04
N PHE A 30 -5.21 -6.68 -0.94
CA PHE A 30 -5.35 -5.43 -1.68
C PHE A 30 -6.70 -4.78 -1.38
N VAL A 31 -6.81 -3.48 -1.60
CA VAL A 31 -8.11 -2.80 -1.78
C VAL A 31 -8.12 -2.05 -3.10
N ASP A 32 -9.26 -2.04 -3.79
CA ASP A 32 -9.42 -1.40 -5.08
C ASP A 32 -10.89 -1.01 -5.27
N ASP A 33 -11.20 0.14 -5.87
CA ASP A 33 -12.58 0.57 -6.09
C ASP A 33 -13.18 0.01 -7.40
N SER A 34 -12.35 -0.61 -8.25
CA SER A 34 -12.81 -1.23 -9.49
C SER A 34 -13.67 -2.46 -9.19
N LEU A 35 -14.89 -2.48 -9.73
CA LEU A 35 -15.79 -3.63 -9.67
C LEU A 35 -15.18 -4.90 -10.26
N LYS A 36 -14.26 -4.76 -11.24
CA LYS A 36 -13.57 -5.90 -11.86
C LYS A 36 -12.59 -6.60 -10.91
N MET A 37 -12.12 -5.88 -9.88
CA MET A 37 -11.15 -6.39 -8.91
C MET A 37 -11.81 -7.03 -7.69
N GLN A 38 -13.10 -6.75 -7.45
CA GLN A 38 -13.79 -7.34 -6.31
C GLN A 38 -13.84 -8.87 -6.43
N ASN A 39 -13.64 -9.55 -5.30
CA ASN A 39 -13.56 -11.02 -5.20
C ASN A 39 -12.43 -11.68 -6.03
N GLN A 40 -11.46 -10.90 -6.51
CA GLN A 40 -10.27 -11.44 -7.18
C GLN A 40 -9.19 -11.81 -6.16
N GLU A 41 -8.33 -12.73 -6.58
CA GLU A 41 -7.08 -13.05 -5.90
C GLU A 41 -5.90 -12.65 -6.79
N LEU A 42 -4.93 -11.94 -6.21
CA LEU A 42 -3.72 -11.51 -6.88
C LEU A 42 -2.51 -11.99 -6.10
N LEU A 43 -1.61 -12.71 -6.77
CA LEU A 43 -0.36 -13.19 -6.15
C LEU A 43 -0.60 -13.96 -4.83
N GLY A 44 -1.67 -14.75 -4.76
CA GLY A 44 -2.03 -15.50 -3.55
C GLY A 44 -2.70 -14.67 -2.45
N LYS A 45 -3.12 -13.43 -2.75
CA LYS A 45 -3.72 -12.50 -1.78
C LYS A 45 -5.05 -11.92 -2.30
N PRO A 46 -6.08 -11.83 -1.45
CA PRO A 46 -7.40 -11.37 -1.87
C PRO A 46 -7.46 -9.86 -2.07
N VAL A 47 -8.42 -9.41 -2.88
CA VAL A 47 -8.93 -8.04 -2.83
C VAL A 47 -10.00 -7.99 -1.73
N LEU A 48 -9.69 -7.31 -0.63
CA LEU A 48 -10.46 -7.27 0.61
C LEU A 48 -11.70 -6.37 0.54
N GLY A 49 -11.75 -5.48 -0.46
CA GLY A 49 -12.85 -4.56 -0.67
C GLY A 49 -12.41 -3.26 -1.32
N THR A 50 -13.16 -2.20 -1.05
CA THR A 50 -12.92 -0.84 -1.56
C THR A 50 -12.01 -0.05 -0.64
N ILE A 51 -11.58 1.13 -1.09
CA ILE A 51 -10.76 2.06 -0.30
C ILE A 51 -11.50 2.52 0.95
N ASP A 52 -12.83 2.61 0.91
CA ASP A 52 -13.67 2.99 2.05
C ASP A 52 -13.55 2.01 3.22
N SER A 53 -13.28 0.73 2.95
CA SER A 53 -13.09 -0.28 4.00
C SER A 53 -11.94 0.04 4.96
N LEU A 54 -10.97 0.86 4.54
CA LEU A 54 -9.84 1.26 5.38
C LEU A 54 -10.18 2.31 6.43
N ILE A 55 -11.30 3.04 6.26
CA ILE A 55 -11.68 4.13 7.15
C ILE A 55 -12.12 3.59 8.52
N GLU A 56 -12.71 2.40 8.54
CA GLU A 56 -13.27 1.77 9.74
C GLU A 56 -12.34 0.71 10.35
N LEU A 57 -11.12 0.56 9.84
CA LEU A 57 -10.15 -0.38 10.42
C LEU A 57 -9.76 0.04 11.85
N GLU A 58 -10.00 -0.86 12.80
CA GLU A 58 -9.68 -0.66 14.21
C GLU A 58 -8.26 -1.12 14.59
N GLU A 59 -7.70 -2.06 13.82
CA GLU A 59 -6.36 -2.60 14.01
C GLU A 59 -5.31 -1.77 13.28
N GLU A 60 -4.15 -1.57 13.91
CA GLU A 60 -3.01 -0.91 13.27
C GLU A 60 -2.57 -1.67 12.02
N THR A 61 -2.63 -0.98 10.87
CA THR A 61 -2.42 -1.58 9.56
C THR A 61 -1.49 -0.71 8.72
N VAL A 62 -0.47 -1.33 8.15
CA VAL A 62 0.45 -0.67 7.23
C VAL A 62 -0.22 -0.54 5.86
N ILE A 63 -0.15 0.65 5.26
CA ILE A 63 -0.73 0.94 3.96
C ILE A 63 0.37 1.34 2.97
N PHE A 64 0.37 0.68 1.82
CA PHE A 64 1.18 1.08 0.66
C PHE A 64 0.26 1.52 -0.48
N LEU A 65 0.48 2.71 -1.04
CA LEU A 65 -0.31 3.25 -2.14
C LEU A 65 0.25 2.78 -3.49
N GLY A 66 -0.27 1.66 -4.01
CA GLY A 66 0.01 1.09 -5.32
C GLY A 66 -0.67 1.81 -6.49
N ILE A 67 -0.75 3.15 -6.42
CA ILE A 67 -1.37 4.01 -7.43
C ILE A 67 -0.29 4.87 -8.10
N ALA A 68 -0.20 4.84 -9.43
CA ALA A 68 0.83 5.60 -10.15
C ALA A 68 0.51 7.10 -10.21
N SER A 69 -0.75 7.45 -10.51
CA SER A 69 -1.21 8.84 -10.65
C SER A 69 -1.06 9.63 -9.34
N PRO A 70 -0.29 10.74 -9.32
CA PRO A 70 -0.13 11.59 -8.13
C PRO A 70 -1.45 12.15 -7.61
N ASP A 71 -2.30 12.70 -8.48
CA ASP A 71 -3.57 13.33 -8.10
C ASP A 71 -4.53 12.33 -7.45
N ILE A 72 -4.55 11.09 -7.95
CA ILE A 72 -5.38 10.03 -7.38
C ILE A 72 -4.79 9.57 -6.03
N LYS A 73 -3.47 9.39 -5.94
CA LYS A 73 -2.79 9.07 -4.67
C LYS A 73 -3.11 10.09 -3.58
N GLU A 74 -3.02 11.37 -3.89
CA GLU A 74 -3.28 12.44 -2.93
C GLU A 74 -4.72 12.39 -2.42
N LYS A 75 -5.71 12.25 -3.31
CA LYS A 75 -7.13 12.13 -2.93
C LYS A 75 -7.39 10.92 -2.03
N ILE A 76 -6.81 9.77 -2.37
CA ILE A 76 -6.92 8.55 -1.57
C ILE A 76 -6.29 8.78 -0.19
N TYR A 77 -5.07 9.29 -0.15
CA TYR A 77 -4.37 9.57 1.11
C TYR A 77 -5.18 10.51 2.01
N GLN A 78 -5.67 11.64 1.47
CA GLN A 78 -6.50 12.59 2.24
C GLN A 78 -7.79 11.95 2.78
N LYS A 79 -8.35 10.98 2.05
CA LYS A 79 -9.53 10.23 2.47
C LYS A 79 -9.24 9.31 3.65
N ILE A 80 -8.18 8.48 3.56
CA ILE A 80 -7.92 7.41 4.53
C ILE A 80 -7.03 7.83 5.70
N ASN A 81 -6.19 8.86 5.55
CA ASN A 81 -5.27 9.34 6.60
C ASN A 81 -5.98 9.95 7.82
N LYS A 82 -7.31 10.10 7.77
CA LYS A 82 -8.13 10.46 8.93
C LYS A 82 -8.20 9.32 9.96
N ASN A 83 -7.98 8.07 9.54
CA ASN A 83 -7.90 6.94 10.44
C ASN A 83 -6.46 6.82 11.00
N ASN A 84 -6.32 7.05 12.30
CA ASN A 84 -5.03 7.00 13.00
C ASN A 84 -4.44 5.59 13.17
N LYS A 85 -5.20 4.54 12.82
CA LYS A 85 -4.73 3.15 12.77
C LYS A 85 -3.95 2.84 11.50
N LEU A 86 -4.01 3.70 10.49
CA LEU A 86 -3.31 3.48 9.23
C LEU A 86 -1.90 4.09 9.30
N ILE A 87 -0.90 3.26 8.98
CA ILE A 87 0.52 3.64 9.04
C ILE A 87 1.06 3.66 7.62
N PHE A 88 1.74 4.75 7.24
CA PHE A 88 2.28 4.97 5.90
C PHE A 88 3.82 5.00 5.89
N PRO A 89 4.49 3.86 6.14
CA PRO A 89 5.95 3.83 6.16
C PRO A 89 6.50 4.00 4.74
N ASN A 90 7.78 4.38 4.67
CA ASN A 90 8.53 4.27 3.42
C ASN A 90 8.89 2.80 3.17
N LEU A 91 8.63 2.35 1.95
CA LEU A 91 9.08 1.06 1.45
C LEU A 91 10.31 1.29 0.58
N VAL A 92 11.46 0.81 1.04
CA VAL A 92 12.73 0.98 0.34
C VAL A 92 13.28 -0.39 0.01
N ALA A 93 13.46 -0.65 -1.27
CA ALA A 93 14.02 -1.90 -1.73
C ALA A 93 15.47 -2.07 -1.24
N PRO A 94 15.90 -3.30 -0.92
CA PRO A 94 17.29 -3.56 -0.53
C PRO A 94 18.31 -3.12 -1.58
N SER A 95 17.92 -3.06 -2.85
CA SER A 95 18.72 -2.59 -3.98
C SER A 95 18.80 -1.07 -4.13
N ALA A 96 17.94 -0.32 -3.44
CA ALA A 96 17.86 1.13 -3.62
C ALA A 96 19.04 1.84 -2.93
N LEU A 97 19.74 2.69 -3.67
CA LEU A 97 20.79 3.55 -3.13
C LEU A 97 20.19 4.86 -2.63
N VAL A 98 20.21 5.06 -1.31
CA VAL A 98 19.73 6.29 -0.66
C VAL A 98 20.93 7.04 -0.08
N GLY A 99 21.07 8.33 -0.45
CA GLY A 99 22.16 9.18 0.03
C GLY A 99 22.07 9.52 1.52
N ILE A 100 23.21 9.84 2.13
CA ILE A 100 23.39 9.98 3.60
C ILE A 100 22.51 11.10 4.20
N ASN A 101 22.20 12.16 3.43
CA ASN A 101 21.42 13.32 3.88
C ASN A 101 20.04 13.43 3.21
N VAL A 102 19.56 12.35 2.58
CA VAL A 102 18.22 12.35 1.97
C VAL A 102 17.17 12.30 3.08
N GLN A 103 16.25 13.26 3.05
CA GLN A 103 15.07 13.26 3.89
C GLN A 103 13.88 12.79 3.07
N LEU A 104 13.24 11.71 3.52
CA LEU A 104 12.01 11.21 2.93
C LEU A 104 10.83 11.70 3.76
N GLY A 105 9.74 12.03 3.06
CA GLY A 105 8.43 12.17 3.71
C GLY A 105 7.88 10.80 4.14
N ILE A 106 6.57 10.62 3.97
CA ILE A 106 5.85 9.39 4.31
C ILE A 106 5.38 8.65 3.06
N GLY A 107 5.13 7.35 3.18
CA GLY A 107 4.52 6.54 2.11
C GLY A 107 5.32 6.45 0.81
N ASN A 108 6.63 6.75 0.84
CA ASN A 108 7.48 6.67 -0.34
C ASN A 108 7.73 5.20 -0.71
N ILE A 109 7.70 4.90 -2.01
CA ILE A 109 8.08 3.60 -2.55
C ILE A 109 9.33 3.82 -3.41
N LEU A 110 10.45 3.25 -2.98
CA LEU A 110 11.74 3.28 -3.66
C LEU A 110 12.08 1.84 -4.05
N MET A 111 12.06 1.53 -5.34
CA MET A 111 12.32 0.19 -5.88
C MET A 111 13.67 0.12 -6.56
#